data_AF-A0A3M1LA23-F1
#
_entry.id   AF-A0A3M1LA23-F1
#
_cell.length_a   1.000
_cell.length_b   1.000
_cell.length_c   1.000
_cell.angle_alpha   90.00
_cell.angle_beta   90.00
_cell.angle_gamma   90.00
#
_symmetry.space_group_name_H-M   'P 1'
#
loop_
_entity.id
_entity.type
_entity.pdbx_description
1 polymer ?
#
loop_
_entity_poly.entity_id
_entity_poly.type
_entity_poly.pdbx_seq_one_letter_code
_entity_poly.pdbx_strand_id
1 'polypeptide(L)'
;DTLLGTRSMDSEVALEVLSGIKIILPEKLLQIMATDFKSSTFDARPIPFLNDLNFYKKALSELFPNTEATRKAISDLNFGSLVLPKPHNDFTFFFGKTPLKWYPDYQSFLTTRLKLPLVSIGGESINSQVDGYLEFRMPTNEDDRLYVYLKSPSGLYYFFGYKQGVLSMVSNNTRFMDELLAMKESDLIVKMPDGETYEMQPVNPGTANAFVRRIQAANQN
;
A
#
# COMPACT_ATOMS: atom_id res chain seq x y z
N ASP A 1 -11.82 -48.43 -9.37
CA ASP A 1 -10.95 -48.26 -8.22
C ASP A 1 -9.51 -48.17 -8.72
N THR A 2 -9.10 -46.96 -9.14
CA THR A 2 -7.68 -46.65 -9.38
C THR A 2 -7.50 -45.15 -9.19
N LEU A 3 -6.96 -44.81 -8.02
CA LEU A 3 -6.51 -43.50 -7.59
C LEU A 3 -5.39 -43.01 -8.51
N LEU A 4 -5.67 -42.01 -9.34
CA LEU A 4 -4.64 -41.16 -9.95
C LEU A 4 -5.00 -39.72 -9.64
N GLY A 5 -4.86 -39.38 -8.36
CA GLY A 5 -4.79 -37.99 -7.93
C GLY A 5 -3.48 -37.40 -8.44
N THR A 6 -3.51 -36.79 -9.62
CA THR A 6 -2.57 -35.73 -9.93
C THR A 6 -2.93 -34.57 -9.00
N ARG A 7 -2.35 -34.54 -7.80
CA ARG A 7 -2.16 -33.25 -7.12
C ARG A 7 -1.30 -32.44 -8.08
N SER A 8 -1.87 -31.40 -8.68
CA SER A 8 -1.05 -30.31 -9.21
C SER A 8 -0.05 -29.99 -8.11
N MET A 9 1.25 -29.96 -8.44
CA MET A 9 2.18 -29.28 -7.57
C MET A 9 1.76 -27.81 -7.62
N ASP A 10 0.90 -27.40 -6.69
CA ASP A 10 0.62 -25.99 -6.44
C ASP A 10 1.94 -25.38 -5.99
N SER A 11 2.72 -24.87 -6.94
CA SER A 11 3.89 -24.06 -6.63
C SER A 11 3.36 -22.79 -5.98
N GLU A 12 3.40 -22.76 -4.65
CA GLU A 12 3.06 -21.57 -3.88
C GLU A 12 4.07 -20.45 -4.22
N VAL A 13 3.62 -19.44 -4.96
CA VAL A 13 4.45 -18.29 -5.29
C VAL A 13 4.33 -17.27 -4.16
N ALA A 14 5.40 -17.12 -3.38
CA ALA A 14 5.51 -16.16 -2.29
C ALA A 14 6.67 -15.19 -2.54
N LEU A 15 6.48 -13.91 -2.19
CA LEU A 15 7.44 -12.84 -2.39
C LEU A 15 7.56 -12.00 -1.11
N GLU A 16 8.76 -11.54 -0.78
CA GLU A 16 8.96 -10.45 0.18
C GLU A 16 9.43 -9.23 -0.59
N VAL A 17 8.62 -8.16 -0.60
CA VAL A 17 8.87 -6.99 -1.45
C VAL A 17 9.03 -5.71 -0.63
N LEU A 18 9.90 -4.83 -1.11
CA LEU A 18 9.92 -3.42 -0.76
C LEU A 18 9.16 -2.68 -1.86
N SER A 19 8.13 -1.89 -1.53
CA SER A 19 7.24 -1.35 -2.55
C SER A 19 6.87 0.11 -2.30
N GLY A 20 7.09 0.95 -3.32
CA GLY A 20 6.50 2.28 -3.43
C GLY A 20 5.24 2.24 -4.31
N ILE A 21 4.14 2.78 -3.81
CA ILE A 21 2.87 2.92 -4.53
C ILE A 21 2.63 4.40 -4.77
N LYS A 22 2.42 4.77 -6.04
CA LYS A 22 2.07 6.12 -6.45
C LYS A 22 0.66 6.14 -7.02
N ILE A 23 -0.26 6.74 -6.27
CA ILE A 23 -1.62 7.07 -6.71
C ILE A 23 -1.78 8.59 -6.73
N ILE A 24 -2.50 9.09 -7.71
CA ILE A 24 -2.79 10.51 -7.82
C ILE A 24 -3.87 10.83 -6.78
N LEU A 25 -3.52 11.68 -5.81
CA LEU A 25 -4.43 12.14 -4.77
C LEU A 25 -4.29 13.66 -4.61
N PRO A 26 -5.40 14.39 -4.41
CA PRO A 26 -5.38 15.78 -4.01
C PRO A 26 -4.55 15.96 -2.73
N GLU A 27 -3.68 16.96 -2.73
CA GLU A 27 -2.71 17.19 -1.65
C GLU A 27 -3.39 17.29 -0.28
N LYS A 28 -4.55 17.94 -0.19
CA LYS A 28 -5.32 18.06 1.05
C LYS A 28 -5.74 16.70 1.63
N LEU A 29 -6.22 15.78 0.80
CA LEU A 29 -6.60 14.43 1.24
C LEU A 29 -5.39 13.65 1.75
N LEU A 30 -4.27 13.76 1.03
CA LEU A 30 -3.00 13.16 1.41
C LEU A 30 -2.49 13.71 2.75
N GLN A 31 -2.57 15.03 2.96
CA GLN A 31 -2.19 15.69 4.21
C GLN A 31 -3.07 15.29 5.39
N ILE A 32 -4.40 15.17 5.21
CA ILE A 32 -5.32 14.70 6.25
C ILE A 32 -4.93 13.29 6.69
N MET A 33 -4.69 12.40 5.73
CA MET A 33 -4.28 11.02 6.00
C MET A 33 -2.89 10.97 6.66
N ALA A 34 -1.88 11.64 6.10
CA ALA A 34 -0.52 11.65 6.65
C ALA A 34 -0.51 12.17 8.10
N THR A 35 -1.29 13.21 8.40
CA THR A 35 -1.42 13.76 9.75
C THR A 35 -2.04 12.76 10.73
N ASP A 36 -3.10 12.04 10.34
CA ASP A 36 -3.72 11.01 11.20
C ASP A 36 -2.71 9.91 11.56
N PHE A 37 -2.00 9.36 10.57
CA PHE A 37 -0.99 8.34 10.83
C PHE A 37 0.16 8.86 11.68
N LYS A 38 0.66 10.07 11.40
CA LYS A 38 1.80 10.67 12.10
C LYS A 38 1.47 11.02 13.56
N SER A 39 0.29 11.54 13.83
CA SER A 39 -0.16 11.91 15.19
C SER A 39 -0.41 10.70 16.09
N SER A 40 -0.60 9.51 15.50
CA SER A 40 -0.94 8.28 16.21
C SER A 40 0.25 7.31 16.34
N THR A 41 1.46 7.69 15.93
CA THR A 41 2.63 6.77 15.94
C THR A 41 3.18 6.45 17.32
N PHE A 42 2.89 7.26 18.35
CA PHE A 42 3.40 7.03 19.70
C PHE A 42 2.99 5.66 20.26
N ASP A 43 1.78 5.21 19.94
CA ASP A 43 1.25 3.90 20.34
C ASP A 43 1.52 2.80 19.30
N ALA A 44 2.18 3.13 18.18
CA ALA A 44 2.44 2.20 17.09
C ALA A 44 3.72 1.39 17.32
N ARG A 45 3.73 0.15 16.82
CA ARG A 45 4.94 -0.68 16.86
C ARG A 45 5.94 -0.20 15.80
N PRO A 46 7.24 -0.04 16.12
CA PRO A 46 8.24 0.33 15.13
C PRO A 46 8.47 -0.81 14.13
N ILE A 47 8.97 -0.47 12.94
CA ILE A 47 9.38 -1.47 11.95
C ILE A 47 10.72 -2.08 12.39
N PRO A 48 10.84 -3.43 12.48
CA PRO A 48 12.06 -4.06 12.96
C PRO A 48 13.13 -4.18 11.85
N PHE A 49 13.63 -3.05 11.34
CA PHE A 49 14.61 -3.02 10.25
C PHE A 49 15.88 -3.83 10.54
N LEU A 50 16.31 -3.84 11.81
CA LEU A 50 17.52 -4.53 12.26
C LEU A 50 17.45 -6.05 12.10
N ASN A 51 16.25 -6.64 12.02
CA ASN A 51 16.07 -8.08 11.88
C ASN A 51 16.52 -8.60 10.50
N ASP A 52 16.58 -7.73 9.48
CA ASP A 52 16.96 -8.12 8.12
C ASP A 52 17.63 -6.98 7.35
N LEU A 53 18.72 -6.45 7.91
CA LEU A 53 19.46 -5.34 7.31
C LEU A 53 19.93 -5.62 5.89
N ASN A 54 20.29 -6.88 5.58
CA ASN A 54 20.79 -7.24 4.26
C ASN A 54 19.70 -7.10 3.19
N PHE A 55 18.48 -7.56 3.48
CA PHE A 55 17.33 -7.34 2.59
C PHE A 55 17.10 -5.85 2.34
N TYR A 56 16.98 -5.05 3.40
CA TYR A 56 16.66 -3.63 3.25
C TYR A 56 17.76 -2.86 2.51
N LYS A 57 19.03 -3.08 2.85
CA LYS A 57 20.15 -2.42 2.16
C LYS A 57 20.19 -2.76 0.68
N LYS A 58 20.00 -4.05 0.33
CA LYS A 58 19.97 -4.48 -1.06
C LYS A 58 18.78 -3.88 -1.81
N ALA A 59 17.57 -4.04 -1.29
CA ALA A 59 16.35 -3.57 -1.94
C ALA A 59 16.34 -2.04 -2.14
N LEU A 60 16.79 -1.27 -1.15
CA LEU A 60 16.91 0.19 -1.28
C LEU A 60 17.97 0.60 -2.28
N SER A 61 19.09 -0.13 -2.37
CA SER A 61 20.15 0.18 -3.35
C SER A 61 19.73 -0.13 -4.79
N GLU A 62 18.81 -1.08 -4.98
CA GLU A 62 18.22 -1.40 -6.27
C GLU A 62 17.10 -0.42 -6.65
N LEU A 63 16.28 0.00 -5.68
CA LEU A 63 15.13 0.86 -5.93
C LEU A 63 15.48 2.34 -6.11
N PHE A 64 16.55 2.81 -5.46
CA PHE A 64 16.92 4.22 -5.44
C PHE A 64 18.28 4.48 -6.08
N PRO A 65 18.46 5.65 -6.73
CA PRO A 65 19.75 6.01 -7.29
C PRO A 65 20.81 6.17 -6.21
N ASN A 66 22.06 5.79 -6.53
CA ASN A 66 23.20 5.84 -5.62
C ASN A 66 23.71 7.28 -5.40
N THR A 67 22.92 8.11 -4.73
CA THR A 67 23.28 9.46 -4.30
C THR A 67 23.83 9.45 -2.87
N GLU A 68 24.49 10.54 -2.45
CA GLU A 68 24.92 10.69 -1.05
C GLU A 68 23.75 10.61 -0.07
N ALA A 69 22.62 11.23 -0.41
CA ALA A 69 21.41 11.21 0.40
C ALA A 69 20.83 9.80 0.53
N THR A 70 20.78 9.02 -0.56
CA THR A 70 20.36 7.61 -0.53
C THR A 70 21.31 6.75 0.30
N ARG A 71 22.63 6.90 0.12
CA ARG A 71 23.63 6.18 0.92
C ARG A 71 23.50 6.47 2.41
N LYS A 72 23.23 7.73 2.76
CA LYS A 72 22.96 8.11 4.15
C LYS A 72 21.71 7.42 4.69
N ALA A 73 20.59 7.45 3.96
CA ALA A 73 19.36 6.78 4.38
C ALA A 73 19.55 5.26 4.59
N ILE A 74 20.32 4.61 3.72
CA ILE A 74 20.68 3.18 3.83
C ILE A 74 21.59 2.93 5.04
N SER A 75 22.52 3.85 5.34
CA SER A 75 23.37 3.78 6.53
C SER A 75 22.57 3.98 7.83
N ASP A 76 21.57 4.85 7.81
CA ASP A 76 20.73 5.15 8.97
C ASP A 76 19.90 3.92 9.42
N LEU A 77 19.68 2.92 8.53
CA LEU A 77 19.07 1.63 8.90
C LEU A 77 19.79 0.91 10.04
N ASN A 78 21.12 1.11 10.19
CA ASN A 78 21.87 0.51 11.29
C ASN A 78 21.43 1.04 12.67
N PHE A 79 20.74 2.18 12.71
CA PHE A 79 20.13 2.76 13.91
C PHE A 79 18.63 2.45 14.01
N GLY A 80 18.10 1.56 13.15
CA GLY A 80 16.70 1.16 13.18
C GLY A 80 15.71 2.19 12.62
N SER A 81 16.19 3.15 11.82
CA SER A 81 15.34 4.18 11.20
C SER A 81 15.58 4.24 9.69
N LEU A 82 14.52 4.52 8.92
CA LEU A 82 14.60 4.74 7.49
C LEU A 82 13.94 6.07 7.13
N VAL A 83 14.75 7.08 6.79
CA VAL A 83 14.23 8.36 6.29
C VAL A 83 14.65 8.50 4.85
N LEU A 84 13.69 8.29 3.95
CA LEU A 84 13.94 8.40 2.52
C LEU A 84 14.16 9.87 2.13
N PRO A 85 15.11 10.15 1.22
CA PRO A 85 15.35 11.51 0.75
C PRO A 85 14.14 12.01 -0.06
N LYS A 86 13.61 13.20 0.30
CA LYS A 86 12.41 13.79 -0.33
C LYS A 86 12.42 13.77 -1.87
N PRO A 87 13.52 14.09 -2.58
CA PRO A 87 13.55 14.05 -4.04
C PRO A 87 13.29 12.68 -4.67
N HIS A 88 13.42 11.61 -3.89
CA HIS A 88 13.22 10.24 -4.35
C HIS A 88 12.04 9.55 -3.64
N ASN A 89 11.37 10.24 -2.70
CA ASN A 89 10.22 9.69 -1.98
C ASN A 89 8.92 10.35 -2.46
N ASP A 90 8.65 10.27 -3.76
CA ASP A 90 7.44 10.82 -4.40
C ASP A 90 6.26 9.82 -4.41
N PHE A 91 6.39 8.73 -3.65
CA PHE A 91 5.34 7.74 -3.48
C PHE A 91 4.24 8.23 -2.54
N THR A 92 3.00 7.87 -2.86
CA THR A 92 1.86 8.05 -1.95
C THR A 92 2.01 7.18 -0.72
N PHE A 93 2.44 5.93 -0.92
CA PHE A 93 2.74 5.00 0.16
C PHE A 93 4.08 4.32 -0.12
N PHE A 94 4.95 4.26 0.89
CA PHE A 94 6.14 3.43 0.84
C PHE A 94 6.07 2.37 1.93
N PHE A 95 6.12 1.11 1.52
CA PHE A 95 6.11 -0.03 2.43
C PHE A 95 7.50 -0.66 2.51
N GLY A 96 7.87 -1.02 3.74
CA GLY A 96 9.02 -1.88 4.02
C GLY A 96 8.77 -3.31 3.54
N LYS A 97 9.61 -4.24 4.02
CA LYS A 97 9.52 -5.67 3.68
C LYS A 97 8.13 -6.25 3.93
N THR A 98 7.38 -6.46 2.87
CA THR A 98 5.98 -6.88 2.91
C THR A 98 5.84 -8.26 2.25
N PRO A 99 5.38 -9.28 3.00
CA PRO A 99 5.17 -10.61 2.44
C PRO A 99 3.87 -10.67 1.64
N LEU A 100 3.97 -11.12 0.39
CA LEU A 100 2.89 -11.32 -0.56
C LEU A 100 2.83 -12.80 -0.98
N LYS A 101 1.63 -13.31 -1.22
CA LYS A 101 1.38 -14.64 -1.78
C LYS A 101 0.49 -14.51 -3.00
N TRP A 102 0.81 -15.25 -4.06
CA TRP A 102 -0.04 -15.38 -5.23
C TRP A 102 -1.20 -16.33 -4.91
N TYR A 103 -2.42 -15.89 -5.19
CA TYR A 103 -3.60 -16.71 -5.11
C TYR A 103 -4.19 -16.89 -6.52
N PRO A 104 -4.07 -18.09 -7.12
CA PRO A 104 -4.55 -18.35 -8.49
C PRO A 104 -6.04 -18.04 -8.67
N ASP A 105 -6.89 -18.40 -7.71
CA ASP A 105 -8.34 -18.18 -7.75
C ASP A 105 -8.72 -16.70 -7.78
N TYR A 106 -7.90 -15.86 -7.14
CA TYR A 106 -8.08 -14.41 -7.14
C TYR A 106 -7.30 -13.73 -8.27
N GLN A 107 -6.37 -14.43 -8.91
CA GLN A 107 -5.39 -13.89 -9.86
C GLN A 107 -4.70 -12.66 -9.27
N SER A 108 -4.27 -12.76 -8.01
CA SER A 108 -3.71 -11.63 -7.30
C SER A 108 -2.63 -12.01 -6.29
N PHE A 109 -1.69 -11.08 -6.08
CA PHE A 109 -0.83 -11.08 -4.92
C PHE A 109 -1.54 -10.40 -3.76
N LEU A 110 -1.66 -11.10 -2.64
CA LEU A 110 -2.23 -10.58 -1.40
C LEU A 110 -1.19 -10.55 -0.29
N THR A 111 -1.25 -9.52 0.54
CA THR A 111 -0.51 -9.48 1.81
C THR A 111 -0.97 -10.62 2.72
N THR A 112 -0.01 -11.38 3.24
CA THR A 112 -0.28 -12.54 4.11
C THR A 112 -0.39 -12.17 5.59
N ARG A 113 -0.04 -10.93 5.96
CA ARG A 113 -0.06 -10.43 7.34
C ARG A 113 -0.86 -9.14 7.44
N LEU A 114 -1.58 -8.98 8.55
CA LEU A 114 -2.33 -7.76 8.85
C LEU A 114 -1.42 -6.56 9.14
N LYS A 115 -0.25 -6.78 9.76
CA LYS A 115 0.67 -5.69 10.11
C LYS A 115 1.60 -5.39 8.93
N LEU A 116 1.40 -4.24 8.29
CA LEU A 116 2.23 -3.74 7.20
C LEU A 116 3.28 -2.76 7.72
N PRO A 117 4.54 -2.88 7.30
CA PRO A 117 5.58 -1.91 7.64
C PRO A 117 5.43 -0.64 6.78
N LEU A 118 4.75 0.38 7.29
CA LEU A 118 4.54 1.64 6.58
C LEU A 118 5.68 2.62 6.90
N VAL A 119 6.52 2.89 5.91
CA VAL A 119 7.70 3.77 6.04
C VAL A 119 7.31 5.22 5.86
N SER A 120 6.53 5.54 4.82
CA SER A 120 6.09 6.91 4.55
C SER A 120 4.74 7.02 3.85
N ILE A 121 4.09 8.15 4.06
CA ILE A 121 2.90 8.59 3.31
C ILE A 121 3.21 9.94 2.67
N GLY A 122 3.09 10.05 1.34
CA GLY A 122 3.29 11.33 0.64
C GLY A 122 4.65 11.97 0.90
N GLY A 123 5.71 11.16 1.00
CA GLY A 123 7.05 11.63 1.35
C GLY A 123 7.30 11.85 2.85
N GLU A 124 6.26 11.95 3.68
CA GLU A 124 6.38 12.15 5.13
C GLU A 124 6.66 10.83 5.85
N SER A 125 7.66 10.84 6.73
CA SER A 125 8.12 9.65 7.45
C SER A 125 7.12 9.23 8.54
N ILE A 126 6.73 7.95 8.51
CA ILE A 126 5.82 7.29 9.46
C ILE A 126 6.55 6.19 10.25
N ASN A 127 7.37 5.37 9.57
CA ASN A 127 8.21 4.31 10.16
C ASN A 127 7.55 3.41 11.22
N SER A 128 6.31 2.99 10.95
CA SER A 128 5.49 2.26 11.92
C SER A 128 4.79 1.05 11.28
N GLN A 129 4.49 0.04 12.08
CA GLN A 129 3.64 -1.07 11.69
C GLN A 129 2.17 -0.70 11.86
N VAL A 130 1.41 -0.75 10.77
CA VAL A 130 -0.01 -0.39 10.74
C VAL A 130 -0.86 -1.59 10.33
N ASP A 131 -2.12 -1.60 10.75
CA ASP A 131 -3.06 -2.61 10.26
C ASP A 131 -3.42 -2.29 8.81
N GLY A 132 -3.34 -3.27 7.91
CA GLY A 132 -3.64 -3.05 6.52
C GLY A 132 -3.57 -4.29 5.65
N TYR A 133 -4.03 -4.14 4.41
CA TYR A 133 -3.90 -5.15 3.37
C TYR A 133 -3.60 -4.48 2.03
N LEU A 134 -2.77 -5.14 1.23
CA LEU A 134 -2.53 -4.77 -0.17
C LEU A 134 -2.95 -5.94 -1.05
N GLU A 135 -3.54 -5.60 -2.19
CA GLU A 135 -3.79 -6.54 -3.28
C GLU A 135 -3.32 -5.95 -4.61
N PHE A 136 -2.52 -6.73 -5.32
CA PHE A 136 -2.16 -6.48 -6.72
C PHE A 136 -2.84 -7.57 -7.55
N ARG A 137 -3.95 -7.23 -8.20
CA ARG A 137 -4.70 -8.12 -9.07
C ARG A 137 -4.18 -7.99 -10.49
N MET A 138 -3.75 -9.10 -11.08
CA MET A 138 -3.15 -9.16 -12.40
C MET A 138 -3.78 -10.29 -13.23
N PRO A 139 -5.03 -10.12 -13.69
CA PRO A 139 -5.67 -11.09 -14.54
C PRO A 139 -5.15 -10.97 -15.98
N THR A 140 -5.25 -12.03 -16.76
CA THR A 140 -4.69 -12.10 -18.14
C THR A 140 -5.44 -11.23 -19.16
N ASN A 141 -6.51 -10.54 -18.77
CA ASN A 141 -7.40 -9.76 -19.64
C ASN A 141 -7.20 -8.23 -19.49
N GLU A 142 -6.01 -7.80 -19.06
CA GLU A 142 -5.64 -6.37 -18.90
C GLU A 142 -6.57 -5.61 -17.93
N ASP A 143 -7.20 -6.33 -16.99
CA ASP A 143 -8.04 -5.78 -15.92
C ASP A 143 -7.26 -5.73 -14.61
N ASP A 144 -6.09 -5.10 -14.67
CA ASP A 144 -5.21 -4.92 -13.53
C ASP A 144 -5.88 -4.01 -12.49
N ARG A 145 -5.79 -4.41 -11.23
CA ARG A 145 -6.39 -3.67 -10.12
C ARG A 145 -5.44 -3.59 -8.94
N LEU A 146 -5.49 -2.44 -8.27
CA LEU A 146 -4.77 -2.23 -7.03
C LEU A 146 -5.78 -1.93 -5.93
N TYR A 147 -5.64 -2.60 -4.79
CA TYR A 147 -6.39 -2.25 -3.59
C TYR A 147 -5.45 -2.05 -2.41
N VAL A 148 -5.67 -0.96 -1.69
CA VAL A 148 -4.92 -0.58 -0.50
C VAL A 148 -5.92 -0.29 0.60
N TYR A 149 -5.83 -1.03 1.70
CA TYR A 149 -6.55 -0.75 2.93
C TYR A 149 -5.53 -0.50 4.03
N LEU A 150 -5.62 0.65 4.68
CA LEU A 150 -4.76 1.01 5.81
C LEU A 150 -5.62 1.50 6.96
N LYS A 151 -5.27 1.11 8.17
CA LYS A 151 -5.91 1.55 9.41
C LYS A 151 -4.84 2.16 10.31
N SER A 152 -5.05 3.42 10.64
CA SER A 152 -4.19 4.17 11.54
C SER A 152 -4.35 3.65 12.98
N PRO A 153 -3.34 3.87 13.84
CA PRO A 153 -3.42 3.46 15.25
C PRO A 153 -4.59 4.10 16.02
N SER A 154 -5.09 5.27 15.59
CA SER A 154 -6.29 5.91 16.15
C SER A 154 -7.59 5.15 15.85
N GLY A 155 -7.55 4.14 14.98
CA GLY A 155 -8.70 3.32 14.60
C GLY A 155 -9.42 3.78 13.34
N LEU A 156 -8.95 4.86 12.71
CA LEU A 156 -9.47 5.34 11.42
C LEU A 156 -8.88 4.50 10.28
N TYR A 157 -9.66 4.24 9.23
CA TYR A 157 -9.24 3.48 8.07
C TYR A 157 -9.37 4.29 6.79
N TYR A 158 -8.55 3.94 5.80
CA TYR A 158 -8.55 4.50 4.46
C TYR A 158 -8.48 3.35 3.47
N PHE A 159 -9.40 3.35 2.52
CA PHE A 159 -9.47 2.39 1.45
C PHE A 159 -9.31 3.08 0.11
N PHE A 160 -8.49 2.49 -0.75
CA PHE A 160 -8.26 2.89 -2.12
C PHE A 160 -8.41 1.66 -3.02
N GLY A 161 -9.27 1.74 -4.02
CA GLY A 161 -9.40 0.72 -5.06
C GLY A 161 -9.23 1.36 -6.43
N TYR A 162 -8.18 0.99 -7.14
CA TYR A 162 -7.90 1.48 -8.48
C TYR A 162 -8.25 0.41 -9.52
N LYS A 163 -8.99 0.82 -10.54
CA LYS A 163 -9.31 -0.01 -11.70
C LYS A 163 -9.52 0.91 -12.91
N GLN A 164 -8.77 0.67 -13.99
CA GLN A 164 -9.00 1.29 -15.31
C GLN A 164 -9.24 2.81 -15.23
N GLY A 165 -8.29 3.55 -14.66
CA GLY A 165 -8.40 5.01 -14.53
C GLY A 165 -9.25 5.50 -13.35
N VAL A 166 -10.07 4.66 -12.73
CA VAL A 166 -10.93 5.06 -11.62
C VAL A 166 -10.33 4.68 -10.27
N LEU A 167 -10.11 5.68 -9.41
CA LEU A 167 -9.75 5.53 -8.01
C LEU A 167 -10.98 5.69 -7.12
N SER A 168 -11.43 4.56 -6.57
CA SER A 168 -12.49 4.49 -5.57
C SER A 168 -11.93 4.68 -4.17
N MET A 169 -12.49 5.61 -3.39
CA MET A 169 -12.00 5.97 -2.06
C MET A 169 -13.11 5.90 -1.01
N VAL A 170 -12.79 5.39 0.18
CA VAL A 170 -13.67 5.53 1.35
C VAL A 170 -12.88 5.45 2.65
N SER A 171 -13.36 6.17 3.66
CA SER A 171 -12.76 6.22 4.99
C SER A 171 -13.86 6.40 6.04
N ASN A 172 -13.60 5.97 7.29
CA ASN A 172 -14.40 6.40 8.45
C ASN A 172 -13.85 7.68 9.11
N ASN A 173 -12.79 8.29 8.57
CA ASN A 173 -12.35 9.61 8.96
C ASN A 173 -13.29 10.65 8.32
N THR A 174 -14.15 11.26 9.14
CA THR A 174 -15.14 12.24 8.67
C THR A 174 -14.48 13.43 8.00
N ARG A 175 -13.36 13.94 8.54
CA ARG A 175 -12.62 15.07 7.92
C ARG A 175 -12.14 14.73 6.51
N PHE A 176 -11.68 13.51 6.28
CA PHE A 176 -11.27 13.06 4.96
C PHE A 176 -12.47 12.97 4.00
N MET A 177 -13.58 12.38 4.45
CA MET A 177 -14.78 12.22 3.62
C MET A 177 -15.46 13.56 3.33
N ASP A 178 -15.55 14.45 4.31
CA ASP A 178 -16.11 15.79 4.14
C ASP A 178 -15.30 16.60 3.13
N GLU A 179 -13.97 16.57 3.21
CA GLU A 179 -13.10 17.23 2.23
C GLU A 179 -13.28 16.60 0.84
N LEU A 180 -13.28 15.27 0.72
CA LEU A 180 -13.48 14.58 -0.56
C LEU A 180 -14.82 14.94 -1.21
N LEU A 181 -15.90 14.98 -0.43
CA LEU A 181 -17.24 15.31 -0.92
C LEU A 181 -17.42 16.79 -1.27
N ALA A 182 -16.60 17.68 -0.70
CA ALA A 182 -16.61 19.11 -0.98
C ALA A 182 -15.74 19.50 -2.20
N MET A 183 -14.95 18.58 -2.74
CA MET A 183 -14.10 18.86 -3.91
C MET A 183 -14.91 19.10 -5.18
N LYS A 184 -14.37 19.94 -6.06
CA LYS A 184 -14.96 20.13 -7.38
C LYS A 184 -14.62 18.94 -8.26
N GLU A 185 -15.49 18.65 -9.20
CA GLU A 185 -15.27 17.61 -10.21
C GLU A 185 -13.93 17.80 -10.95
N SER A 186 -13.56 19.05 -11.25
CA SER A 186 -12.27 19.37 -11.89
C SER A 186 -11.03 18.99 -11.05
N ASP A 187 -11.18 18.88 -9.73
CA ASP A 187 -10.11 18.48 -8.82
C ASP A 187 -10.05 16.94 -8.67
N LEU A 188 -11.13 16.25 -9.05
CA LEU A 188 -11.30 14.80 -8.99
C LEU A 188 -11.07 14.11 -10.35
N ILE A 189 -10.94 14.88 -11.42
CA ILE A 189 -10.69 14.39 -12.78
C ILE A 189 -9.36 14.94 -13.28
N VAL A 190 -8.40 14.05 -13.54
CA VAL A 190 -7.07 14.39 -14.03
C VAL A 190 -6.88 13.82 -15.44
N LYS A 191 -6.54 14.68 -16.41
CA LYS A 191 -6.14 14.22 -17.74
C LYS A 191 -4.72 13.67 -17.71
N MET A 192 -4.56 12.44 -18.17
CA MET A 192 -3.30 11.73 -18.20
C MET A 192 -2.51 12.05 -19.48
N PRO A 193 -1.17 11.90 -19.50
CA PRO A 193 -0.34 12.20 -20.67
C PRO A 193 -0.67 11.38 -21.92
N ASP A 194 -1.23 10.19 -21.75
CA ASP A 194 -1.70 9.30 -22.82
C ASP A 194 -3.07 9.68 -23.39
N GLY A 195 -3.73 10.71 -22.82
CA GLY A 195 -5.05 11.18 -23.22
C GLY A 195 -6.20 10.53 -22.45
N GLU A 196 -5.93 9.52 -21.64
CA GLU A 196 -6.94 8.89 -20.76
C GLU A 196 -7.26 9.79 -19.57
N THR A 197 -8.33 9.44 -18.86
CA THR A 197 -8.78 10.18 -17.68
C THR A 197 -8.60 9.37 -16.41
N TYR A 198 -8.04 10.01 -15.39
CA TYR A 198 -7.98 9.49 -14.03
C TYR A 198 -9.09 10.14 -13.20
N GLU A 199 -10.06 9.35 -12.77
CA GLU A 199 -11.23 9.81 -12.02
C GLU A 199 -11.18 9.31 -10.58
N MET A 200 -11.45 10.22 -9.65
CA MET A 200 -11.48 9.94 -8.22
C MET A 200 -12.90 10.03 -7.71
N GLN A 201 -13.38 8.98 -7.05
CA GLN A 201 -14.77 8.94 -6.58
C GLN A 201 -14.89 8.36 -5.17
N PRO A 202 -15.80 8.90 -4.34
CA PRO A 202 -16.17 8.27 -3.08
C PRO A 202 -16.97 6.99 -3.35
N VAL A 203 -16.75 5.95 -2.54
CA VAL A 203 -17.57 4.73 -2.54
C VAL A 203 -18.16 4.46 -1.16
N ASN A 204 -19.08 3.51 -1.08
CA ASN A 204 -19.70 3.16 0.19
C ASN A 204 -18.72 2.39 1.12
N PRO A 205 -18.88 2.47 2.45
CA PRO A 205 -18.09 1.68 3.41
C PRO A 205 -18.20 0.16 3.22
N GLY A 206 -19.30 -0.30 2.61
CA GLY A 206 -19.52 -1.71 2.27
C GLY A 206 -18.44 -2.29 1.35
N THR A 207 -17.92 -1.47 0.42
CA THR A 207 -16.83 -1.84 -0.49
C THR A 207 -15.55 -2.19 0.27
N ALA A 208 -15.12 -1.34 1.21
CA ALA A 208 -13.95 -1.60 2.04
C ALA A 208 -14.13 -2.84 2.93
N ASN A 209 -15.32 -3.00 3.54
CA ASN A 209 -15.65 -4.15 4.36
C ASN A 209 -15.64 -5.47 3.56
N ALA A 210 -16.16 -5.45 2.33
CA ALA A 210 -16.12 -6.61 1.44
C ALA A 210 -14.68 -6.97 1.05
N PHE A 211 -13.84 -5.97 0.77
CA PHE A 211 -12.42 -6.17 0.48
C PHE A 211 -11.69 -6.86 1.64
N VAL A 212 -11.80 -6.32 2.86
CA VAL A 212 -11.13 -6.88 4.05
C VAL A 212 -11.59 -8.31 4.32
N ARG A 213 -12.91 -8.58 4.29
CA ARG A 213 -13.45 -9.93 4.52
C ARG A 213 -12.92 -10.95 3.51
N ARG A 214 -12.81 -10.56 2.24
CA ARG A 214 -12.29 -11.45 1.19
C ARG A 214 -10.82 -11.80 1.43
N ILE A 215 -9.97 -10.83 1.77
CA ILE A 215 -8.55 -11.11 2.05
C ILE A 215 -8.39 -11.97 3.29
N GLN A 216 -9.17 -11.70 4.34
CA GLN A 216 -9.16 -12.53 5.55
C GLN A 216 -9.57 -13.97 5.25
N ALA A 217 -10.60 -14.19 4.43
CA ALA A 217 -11.00 -15.53 4.00
C ALA A 217 -9.92 -16.21 3.15
N ALA A 218 -9.28 -15.47 2.23
CA ALA A 218 -8.20 -15.99 1.39
C ALA A 218 -6.99 -16.47 2.21
N ASN A 219 -6.59 -15.70 3.24
CA ASN A 219 -5.45 -16.03 4.10
C ASN A 219 -5.73 -17.11 5.16
N GLN A 220 -6.99 -17.56 5.31
CA GLN A 220 -7.36 -18.67 6.20
C GLN A 220 -7.31 -20.04 5.51
N ASN A 221 -7.24 -20.05 4.17
CA ASN A 221 -7.16 -21.23 3.32
C ASN A 221 -5.72 -21.47 2.85
#